data_AF-A0A6L9YNY6-F1
#
_entry.id   AF-A0A6L9YNY6-F1
#
_cell.length_a   1.000
_cell.length_b   1.000
_cell.length_c   1.000
_cell.angle_alpha   90.00
_cell.angle_beta   90.00
_cell.angle_gamma   90.00
#
_symmetry.space_group_name_H-M   'P 1'
#
loop_
_entity.id
_entity.type
_entity.pdbx_description
1 polymer ?
#
loop_
_entity_poly.entity_id
_entity_poly.type
_entity_poly.pdbx_seq_one_letter_code
_entity_poly.pdbx_strand_id
1 'polypeptide(L)'
;MNRNKFRLQKVIIALTLSWAFSLESHLVKAIEEIEPLTNLLNQGENSLTPIAELPVPVKLELTLPPKGAPGKRKGAGSRTDCPFEEFIALVPGTNFGLTTSERPTFWFYVPYSDNNKLEAKFWLHNKQGNQIYEETFRLQNTPGIVKITLPETVSPLVVEDLYRWHFSVICNGSGLLKDDFVSGGIERLSISSDLEKLEGKNRREHIAVYAQQGLWFDALTALAELRLANPQDKRLAKDWADLLQQVGLEDIESKPLVDCCATEN
;
A
#
# COMPACT_ATOMS: atom_id res chain seq x y z
N MET A 1 -49.94 68.46 7.41
CA MET A 1 -50.43 67.70 8.59
C MET A 1 -49.51 68.01 9.77
N ASN A 2 -49.96 68.65 10.85
CA ASN A 2 -50.69 68.10 12.01
C ASN A 2 -49.95 66.91 12.67
N ARG A 3 -49.34 67.08 13.86
CA ARG A 3 -49.91 67.10 15.24
C ARG A 3 -50.14 65.65 15.77
N ASN A 4 -49.91 65.29 17.05
CA ASN A 4 -49.72 66.10 18.26
C ASN A 4 -48.97 65.34 19.40
N LYS A 5 -48.53 66.08 20.44
CA LYS A 5 -48.10 65.55 21.76
C LYS A 5 -49.29 64.99 22.58
N PHE A 6 -49.06 64.23 23.66
CA PHE A 6 -49.42 64.60 25.06
C PHE A 6 -48.91 63.58 26.13
N ARG A 7 -49.24 63.80 27.43
CA ARG A 7 -48.42 63.48 28.62
C ARG A 7 -49.27 63.30 29.91
N LEU A 8 -48.95 62.32 30.78
CA LEU A 8 -49.37 62.18 32.21
C LEU A 8 -48.28 61.34 32.95
N GLN A 9 -47.63 61.71 34.07
CA GLN A 9 -48.05 61.96 35.49
C GLN A 9 -48.61 60.70 36.21
N LYS A 10 -48.27 60.32 37.47
CA LYS A 10 -47.43 60.90 38.56
C LYS A 10 -47.08 59.86 39.68
N VAL A 11 -45.84 59.90 40.20
CA VAL A 11 -45.37 60.00 41.63
C VAL A 11 -45.94 59.13 42.78
N ILE A 12 -45.01 58.51 43.54
CA ILE A 12 -45.06 58.08 44.97
C ILE A 12 -43.64 58.36 45.59
N ILE A 13 -43.44 58.43 46.92
CA ILE A 13 -42.22 59.00 47.61
C ILE A 13 -41.77 58.21 48.88
N ALA A 14 -40.48 58.32 49.28
CA ALA A 14 -39.83 58.09 50.61
C ALA A 14 -38.85 56.88 50.78
N LEU A 15 -37.87 56.81 51.73
CA LEU A 15 -36.81 57.74 52.24
C LEU A 15 -35.91 57.04 53.34
N THR A 16 -34.57 57.17 53.24
CA THR A 16 -33.49 57.22 54.28
C THR A 16 -33.39 56.33 55.56
N LEU A 17 -32.15 55.88 55.89
CA LEU A 17 -31.38 56.06 57.17
C LEU A 17 -30.03 55.28 57.11
N SER A 18 -28.85 55.93 57.01
CA SER A 18 -27.88 56.31 58.08
C SER A 18 -27.04 55.16 58.70
N TRP A 19 -25.77 54.96 58.28
CA TRP A 19 -24.50 55.50 58.86
C TRP A 19 -23.93 54.74 60.09
N ALA A 20 -22.69 54.20 60.00
CA ALA A 20 -21.54 54.54 60.87
C ALA A 20 -20.30 53.59 60.73
N PHE A 21 -19.16 54.12 61.22
CA PHE A 21 -17.88 53.49 61.61
C PHE A 21 -16.68 53.36 60.64
N SER A 22 -15.66 54.16 60.97
CA SER A 22 -14.25 54.17 60.55
C SER A 22 -13.50 52.87 60.96
N LEU A 23 -12.25 52.60 60.55
CA LEU A 23 -11.03 53.32 60.98
C LEU A 23 -9.77 52.86 60.19
N GLU A 24 -8.72 53.68 60.22
CA GLU A 24 -7.40 53.48 59.63
C GLU A 24 -6.65 52.20 60.06
N SER A 25 -5.71 51.76 59.23
CA SER A 25 -4.29 51.70 59.65
C SER A 25 -3.32 51.60 58.47
N HIS A 26 -2.21 52.33 58.58
CA HIS A 26 -1.12 52.36 57.61
C HIS A 26 -0.04 51.29 57.90
N LEU A 27 0.65 50.88 56.82
CA LEU A 27 2.07 50.52 56.75
C LEU A 27 2.88 50.48 58.08
N VAL A 28 3.36 49.30 58.48
CA VAL A 28 4.73 49.16 59.03
C VAL A 28 5.39 47.88 58.52
N LYS A 29 6.68 48.05 58.17
CA LYS A 29 7.71 47.15 57.62
C LYS A 29 7.89 45.79 58.33
N ALA A 30 8.38 44.81 57.57
CA ALA A 30 9.42 43.87 58.01
C ALA A 30 10.36 43.52 56.83
N ILE A 31 11.59 43.12 57.13
CA ILE A 31 12.70 42.74 56.23
C ILE A 31 13.05 41.26 56.53
N GLU A 32 13.76 40.58 55.62
CA GLU A 32 14.25 39.17 55.70
C GLU A 32 13.11 38.13 55.63
N GLU A 33 13.20 37.03 54.86
CA GLU A 33 14.32 36.09 54.71
C GLU A 33 14.54 35.58 53.27
N ILE A 34 15.70 34.95 53.06
CA ILE A 34 16.05 34.17 51.87
C ILE A 34 15.84 32.68 52.19
N GLU A 35 14.93 32.01 51.49
CA GLU A 35 14.79 30.54 51.49
C GLU A 35 14.62 30.01 50.04
N PRO A 36 14.98 28.75 49.75
CA PRO A 36 15.98 28.54 48.70
C PRO A 36 15.44 28.13 47.33
N LEU A 37 16.28 28.29 46.30
CA LEU A 37 16.10 27.79 44.93
C LEU A 37 16.12 26.24 44.80
N THR A 38 16.04 25.49 45.90
CA THR A 38 16.17 24.02 45.94
C THR A 38 15.02 23.27 45.25
N ASN A 39 13.86 23.91 45.05
CA ASN A 39 12.73 23.29 44.34
C ASN A 39 12.82 23.31 42.80
N LEU A 40 13.87 23.90 42.20
CA LEU A 40 14.07 23.89 40.74
C LEU A 40 14.94 22.73 40.22
N LEU A 41 15.55 21.92 41.09
CA LEU A 41 16.32 20.73 40.69
C LEU A 41 15.54 19.41 40.84
N ASN A 42 14.51 19.36 41.69
CA ASN A 42 13.72 18.15 41.95
C ASN A 42 12.57 17.89 40.94
N GLN A 43 12.59 18.55 39.77
CA GLN A 43 11.73 18.19 38.63
C GLN A 43 12.51 17.55 37.46
N GLY A 44 13.77 17.15 37.68
CA GLY A 44 14.60 16.43 36.70
C GLY A 44 14.37 14.91 36.64
N GLU A 45 13.67 14.30 37.62
CA GLU A 45 13.59 12.84 37.79
C GLU A 45 12.14 12.32 37.85
N ASN A 46 11.39 12.46 36.75
CA ASN A 46 10.33 11.50 36.30
C ASN A 46 9.60 11.95 35.03
N SER A 47 10.34 12.45 34.03
CA SER A 47 9.83 12.53 32.66
C SER A 47 10.87 12.03 31.67
N LEU A 48 11.22 10.75 31.81
CA LEU A 48 11.53 9.96 30.64
C LEU A 48 10.22 9.84 29.86
N THR A 49 9.98 10.79 28.94
CA THR A 49 9.14 10.49 27.79
C THR A 49 9.66 9.17 27.19
N PRO A 50 8.79 8.22 26.82
CA PRO A 50 9.23 7.07 26.05
C PRO A 50 9.99 7.63 24.86
N ILE A 51 11.29 7.31 24.76
CA ILE A 51 12.06 7.58 23.56
C ILE A 51 11.29 6.83 22.50
N ALA A 52 10.60 7.55 21.60
CA ALA A 52 9.86 6.92 20.52
C ALA A 52 10.91 6.08 19.78
N GLU A 53 10.79 4.76 19.86
CA GLU A 53 11.76 3.86 19.25
C GLU A 53 11.89 4.29 17.80
N LEU A 54 13.10 4.74 17.43
CA LEU A 54 13.38 5.13 16.05
C LEU A 54 12.97 3.93 15.20
N PRO A 55 11.98 4.08 14.31
CA PRO A 55 11.30 2.93 13.72
C PRO A 55 12.36 2.06 13.05
N VAL A 56 12.55 0.86 13.62
CA VAL A 56 13.61 -0.07 13.21
C VAL A 56 13.51 -0.20 11.70
N PRO A 57 14.60 -0.02 10.93
CA PRO A 57 14.53 -0.01 9.48
C PRO A 57 14.02 -1.36 8.99
N VAL A 58 12.73 -1.40 8.65
CA VAL A 58 12.06 -2.58 8.11
C VAL A 58 12.77 -2.98 6.83
N LYS A 59 13.49 -4.10 6.90
CA LYS A 59 14.20 -4.74 5.80
C LYS A 59 13.28 -5.83 5.23
N LEU A 60 13.04 -5.78 3.92
CA LEU A 60 12.31 -6.83 3.23
C LEU A 60 13.25 -8.01 2.95
N GLU A 61 13.20 -9.03 3.79
CA GLU A 61 13.89 -10.30 3.59
C GLU A 61 12.89 -11.33 3.02
N LEU A 62 13.17 -11.81 1.81
CA LEU A 62 12.31 -12.77 1.10
C LEU A 62 12.74 -14.21 1.38
N THR A 63 11.84 -15.02 1.94
CA THR A 63 12.00 -16.47 2.01
C THR A 63 11.33 -17.09 0.79
N LEU A 64 12.08 -17.68 -0.14
CA LEU A 64 11.45 -18.43 -1.24
C LEU A 64 11.00 -19.82 -0.75
N PRO A 65 9.83 -20.32 -1.20
CA PRO A 65 9.43 -21.70 -0.93
C PRO A 65 10.44 -22.69 -1.53
N PRO A 66 10.67 -23.87 -0.90
CA PRO A 66 11.63 -24.88 -1.39
C PRO A 66 11.12 -25.65 -2.63
N LYS A 67 10.08 -25.14 -3.30
CA LYS A 67 9.44 -25.70 -4.49
C LYS A 67 9.56 -24.73 -5.66
N GLY A 68 9.52 -25.27 -6.87
CA GLY A 68 9.42 -24.49 -8.11
C GLY A 68 8.37 -25.08 -9.05
N ALA A 69 8.04 -24.33 -10.10
CA ALA A 69 7.16 -24.78 -11.17
C ALA A 69 7.90 -24.73 -12.52
N PRO A 70 7.66 -25.69 -13.43
CA PRO A 70 8.09 -25.53 -14.81
C PRO A 70 7.36 -24.33 -15.42
N GLY A 71 8.12 -23.35 -15.89
CA GLY A 71 7.60 -22.07 -16.38
C GLY A 71 8.63 -21.32 -17.22
N LYS A 72 8.19 -20.21 -17.81
CA LYS A 72 9.00 -19.33 -18.66
C LYS A 72 8.84 -17.90 -18.13
N ARG A 73 9.90 -17.30 -17.60
CA ARG A 73 9.81 -15.96 -16.98
C ARG A 73 9.91 -14.79 -17.96
N LYS A 74 10.60 -14.99 -19.09
CA LYS A 74 10.74 -13.98 -20.16
C LYS A 74 10.08 -14.50 -21.44
N GLY A 75 9.21 -13.69 -22.05
CA GLY A 75 8.60 -13.95 -23.35
C GLY A 75 9.66 -13.95 -24.45
N ALA A 76 9.33 -14.49 -25.61
CA ALA A 76 10.24 -14.43 -26.75
C ALA A 76 9.90 -13.19 -27.57
N GLY A 77 10.79 -12.20 -27.65
CA GLY A 77 10.60 -11.06 -28.56
C GLY A 77 10.33 -11.57 -29.98
N SER A 78 9.10 -11.40 -30.46
CA SER A 78 8.67 -11.91 -31.76
C SER A 78 9.49 -11.29 -32.89
N ARG A 79 9.85 -12.11 -33.89
CA ARG A 79 10.68 -11.66 -35.02
C ARG A 79 9.88 -10.97 -36.14
N THR A 80 8.57 -10.84 -36.01
CA THR A 80 7.69 -10.31 -37.09
C THR A 80 6.79 -9.15 -36.69
N ASP A 81 6.16 -9.17 -35.51
CA ASP A 81 5.03 -8.26 -35.21
C ASP A 81 5.16 -7.42 -33.93
N CYS A 82 5.96 -7.87 -32.96
CA CYS A 82 6.34 -7.07 -31.79
C CYS A 82 7.78 -6.54 -31.94
N PRO A 83 8.15 -5.42 -31.30
CA PRO A 83 9.55 -5.03 -31.12
C PRO A 83 10.40 -6.13 -30.50
N PHE A 84 11.72 -6.12 -30.74
CA PHE A 84 12.68 -7.06 -30.17
C PHE A 84 13.00 -6.75 -28.69
N GLU A 85 11.98 -6.80 -27.82
CA GLU A 85 12.11 -6.72 -26.37
C GLU A 85 11.25 -7.82 -25.71
N GLU A 86 11.73 -8.38 -24.60
CA GLU A 86 11.06 -9.48 -23.90
C GLU A 86 10.11 -8.94 -22.83
N PHE A 87 8.83 -9.33 -22.85
CA PHE A 87 7.94 -9.14 -21.70
C PHE A 87 8.31 -10.12 -20.58
N ILE A 88 8.21 -9.70 -19.31
CA ILE A 88 8.77 -10.43 -18.18
C ILE A 88 7.70 -10.62 -17.10
N ALA A 89 7.52 -11.83 -16.58
CA ALA A 89 6.71 -12.06 -15.39
C ALA A 89 7.48 -11.70 -14.11
N LEU A 90 6.87 -10.93 -13.21
CA LEU A 90 7.41 -10.62 -11.89
C LEU A 90 7.12 -11.80 -10.94
N VAL A 91 7.87 -12.88 -11.15
CA VAL A 91 7.86 -14.12 -10.37
C VAL A 91 9.30 -14.53 -10.01
N PRO A 92 9.53 -15.22 -8.88
CA PRO A 92 10.86 -15.75 -8.56
C PRO A 92 11.44 -16.62 -9.68
N GLY A 93 12.77 -16.78 -9.72
CA GLY A 93 13.45 -17.63 -10.71
C GLY A 93 13.00 -19.11 -10.71
N THR A 94 12.31 -19.55 -9.66
CA THR A 94 11.64 -20.86 -9.56
C THR A 94 10.30 -20.93 -10.33
N ASN A 95 9.87 -19.82 -10.95
CA ASN A 95 8.56 -19.58 -11.57
C ASN A 95 7.37 -19.90 -10.66
N PHE A 96 7.53 -19.81 -9.34
CA PHE A 96 6.53 -20.22 -8.36
C PHE A 96 6.47 -19.24 -7.19
N GLY A 97 5.28 -19.04 -6.63
CA GLY A 97 5.07 -18.21 -5.44
C GLY A 97 3.81 -18.64 -4.68
N LEU A 98 3.75 -18.26 -3.41
CA LEU A 98 2.62 -18.51 -2.52
C LEU A 98 1.71 -17.27 -2.44
N THR A 99 0.44 -17.47 -2.12
CA THR A 99 -0.50 -16.39 -1.81
C THR A 99 -1.46 -16.76 -0.69
N THR A 100 -2.01 -15.80 0.05
CA THR A 100 -3.22 -16.03 0.87
C THR A 100 -4.50 -15.53 0.20
N SER A 101 -4.36 -14.67 -0.82
CA SER A 101 -5.49 -14.07 -1.54
C SER A 101 -6.38 -15.12 -2.21
N GLU A 102 -7.69 -14.90 -2.06
CA GLU A 102 -8.74 -15.65 -2.76
C GLU A 102 -8.66 -15.47 -4.28
N ARG A 103 -8.25 -14.27 -4.68
CA ARG A 103 -8.18 -13.77 -6.07
C ARG A 103 -6.89 -12.97 -6.21
N PRO A 104 -5.75 -13.64 -6.42
CA PRO A 104 -4.43 -13.00 -6.45
C PRO A 104 -4.25 -12.05 -7.64
N THR A 105 -3.25 -11.18 -7.51
CA THR A 105 -2.79 -10.27 -8.55
C THR A 105 -1.45 -10.75 -9.10
N PHE A 106 -1.37 -10.82 -10.42
CA PHE A 106 -0.18 -11.18 -11.20
C PHE A 106 0.41 -9.91 -11.82
N TRP A 107 1.74 -9.85 -11.88
CA TRP A 107 2.47 -8.66 -12.31
C TRP A 107 3.43 -9.00 -13.45
N PHE A 108 3.48 -8.13 -14.46
CA PHE A 108 4.29 -8.33 -15.67
C PHE A 108 4.95 -7.01 -16.09
N TYR A 109 6.16 -7.05 -16.65
CA TYR A 109 6.74 -5.92 -17.39
C TYR A 109 6.41 -6.09 -18.88
N VAL A 110 5.77 -5.08 -19.46
CA VAL A 110 5.49 -4.96 -20.88
C VAL A 110 6.41 -3.87 -21.47
N PRO A 111 7.35 -4.22 -22.37
CA PRO A 111 8.29 -3.27 -22.95
C PRO A 111 7.74 -2.47 -24.14
N TYR A 112 6.55 -2.83 -24.63
CA TYR A 112 5.99 -2.23 -25.84
C TYR A 112 5.19 -0.97 -25.53
N SER A 113 5.23 0.01 -26.42
CA SER A 113 4.36 1.19 -26.35
C SER A 113 2.92 0.85 -26.71
N ASP A 114 1.96 1.42 -25.99
CA ASP A 114 0.55 1.40 -26.38
C ASP A 114 0.37 1.98 -27.80
N ASN A 115 -0.28 1.22 -28.67
CA ASN A 115 -0.59 1.58 -30.04
C ASN A 115 -2.07 1.39 -30.40
N ASN A 116 -2.96 1.34 -29.40
CA ASN A 116 -4.40 1.05 -29.53
C ASN A 116 -4.78 -0.33 -30.09
N LYS A 117 -3.82 -1.21 -30.33
CA LYS A 117 -3.98 -2.62 -30.78
C LYS A 117 -3.06 -3.58 -30.01
N LEU A 118 -2.59 -3.14 -28.85
CA LEU A 118 -1.77 -3.94 -27.96
C LEU A 118 -2.70 -4.58 -26.93
N GLU A 119 -2.70 -5.90 -26.91
CA GLU A 119 -3.55 -6.71 -26.04
C GLU A 119 -2.66 -7.66 -25.23
N ALA A 120 -3.16 -8.09 -24.07
CA ALA A 120 -2.57 -9.18 -23.30
C ALA A 120 -3.63 -10.24 -23.06
N LYS A 121 -3.26 -11.51 -23.24
CA LYS A 121 -4.10 -12.64 -22.84
C LYS A 121 -3.54 -13.28 -21.59
N PHE A 122 -4.39 -13.46 -20.58
CA PHE A 122 -4.07 -14.21 -19.37
C PHE A 122 -5.00 -15.42 -19.26
N TRP A 123 -4.47 -16.56 -18.82
CA TRP A 123 -5.27 -17.75 -18.56
C TRP A 123 -4.70 -18.61 -17.43
N LEU A 124 -5.60 -19.25 -16.69
CA LEU A 124 -5.32 -19.96 -15.44
C LEU A 124 -5.90 -21.38 -15.50
N HIS A 125 -5.06 -22.37 -15.18
CA HIS A 125 -5.46 -23.76 -15.02
C HIS A 125 -5.36 -24.20 -13.56
N ASN A 126 -6.24 -25.10 -13.14
CA ASN A 126 -6.14 -25.82 -11.88
C ASN A 126 -5.15 -27.01 -11.96
N LYS A 127 -4.94 -27.71 -10.84
CA LYS A 127 -4.03 -28.88 -10.78
C LYS A 127 -4.39 -30.03 -11.72
N GLN A 128 -5.64 -30.14 -12.17
CA GLN A 128 -6.08 -31.13 -13.15
C GLN A 128 -5.80 -30.70 -14.61
N GLY A 129 -5.29 -29.49 -14.83
CA GLY A 129 -5.08 -28.91 -16.16
C GLY A 129 -6.32 -28.28 -16.78
N ASN A 130 -7.46 -28.27 -16.08
CA ASN A 130 -8.67 -27.60 -16.56
C ASN A 130 -8.48 -26.09 -16.50
N GLN A 131 -8.75 -25.40 -17.60
CA GLN A 131 -8.78 -23.94 -17.65
C GLN A 131 -9.99 -23.45 -16.84
N ILE A 132 -9.72 -22.64 -15.81
CA ILE A 132 -10.76 -22.08 -14.91
C ILE A 132 -10.99 -20.59 -15.15
N TYR A 133 -10.11 -19.93 -15.88
CA TYR A 133 -10.22 -18.53 -16.26
C TYR A 133 -9.36 -18.25 -17.50
N GLU A 134 -9.86 -17.40 -18.38
CA GLU A 134 -9.18 -16.88 -19.56
C GLU A 134 -9.80 -15.53 -19.91
N GLU A 135 -8.98 -14.50 -20.15
CA GLU A 135 -9.44 -13.18 -20.55
C GLU A 135 -8.38 -12.45 -21.38
N THR A 136 -8.85 -11.57 -22.28
CA THR A 136 -8.02 -10.65 -23.06
C THR A 136 -8.24 -9.23 -22.57
N PHE A 137 -7.13 -8.53 -22.31
CA PHE A 137 -7.08 -7.16 -21.81
C PHE A 137 -6.45 -6.25 -22.85
N ARG A 138 -7.06 -5.09 -23.06
CA ARG A 138 -6.44 -4.00 -23.80
C ARG A 138 -5.32 -3.39 -22.93
N LEU A 139 -4.10 -3.34 -23.45
CA LEU A 139 -2.94 -2.77 -22.76
C LEU A 139 -2.81 -1.27 -23.07
N GLN A 140 -3.11 -0.43 -22.08
CA GLN A 140 -2.95 1.02 -22.14
C GLN A 140 -1.76 1.49 -21.30
N ASN A 141 -1.28 2.71 -21.54
CA ASN A 141 -0.23 3.38 -20.74
C ASN A 141 1.11 2.61 -20.63
N THR A 142 1.36 1.66 -21.54
CA THR A 142 2.62 0.92 -21.67
C THR A 142 3.63 1.70 -22.55
N PRO A 143 4.95 1.55 -22.38
CA PRO A 143 5.66 0.50 -21.65
C PRO A 143 5.68 0.69 -20.12
N GLY A 144 5.60 -0.41 -19.38
CA GLY A 144 5.56 -0.37 -17.92
C GLY A 144 5.30 -1.72 -17.26
N ILE A 145 5.26 -1.70 -15.93
CA ILE A 145 4.90 -2.83 -15.08
C ILE A 145 3.39 -2.78 -14.85
N VAL A 146 2.70 -3.80 -15.35
CA VAL A 146 1.25 -3.97 -15.40
C VAL A 146 0.77 -4.98 -14.36
N LYS A 147 -0.51 -4.89 -13.96
CA LYS A 147 -1.17 -5.89 -13.10
C LYS A 147 -2.40 -6.51 -13.76
N ILE A 148 -2.63 -7.79 -13.44
CA ILE A 148 -3.88 -8.52 -13.73
C ILE A 148 -4.34 -9.17 -12.43
N THR A 149 -5.52 -8.81 -11.96
CA THR A 149 -6.15 -9.39 -10.76
C THR A 149 -7.28 -10.31 -11.18
N LEU A 150 -7.43 -11.49 -10.56
CA LEU A 150 -8.59 -12.34 -10.86
C LEU A 150 -9.90 -11.61 -10.48
N PRO A 151 -10.87 -11.47 -11.40
CA PRO A 151 -12.11 -10.75 -11.13
C PRO A 151 -13.01 -11.52 -10.17
N GLU A 152 -13.95 -10.83 -9.51
CA GLU A 152 -14.87 -11.44 -8.54
C GLU A 152 -15.78 -12.53 -9.14
N THR A 153 -15.94 -12.53 -10.46
CA THR A 153 -16.64 -13.55 -11.26
C THR A 153 -15.95 -14.91 -11.24
N VAL A 154 -14.65 -14.97 -10.95
CA VAL A 154 -13.88 -16.22 -10.77
C VAL A 154 -14.05 -16.67 -9.32
N SER A 155 -14.45 -17.93 -9.13
CA SER A 155 -14.52 -18.57 -7.80
C SER A 155 -13.17 -18.46 -7.07
N PRO A 156 -13.15 -18.21 -5.75
CA PRO A 156 -11.92 -18.20 -4.95
C PRO A 156 -11.03 -19.40 -5.23
N LEU A 157 -9.72 -19.17 -5.36
CA LEU A 157 -8.74 -20.25 -5.44
C LEU A 157 -8.85 -21.11 -4.17
N VAL A 158 -8.75 -22.43 -4.33
CA VAL A 158 -8.86 -23.39 -3.24
C VAL A 158 -7.58 -23.36 -2.42
N VAL A 159 -7.72 -23.31 -1.09
CA VAL A 159 -6.60 -23.40 -0.14
C VAL A 159 -5.90 -24.75 -0.28
N GLU A 160 -4.57 -24.74 -0.21
CA GLU A 160 -3.67 -25.88 -0.43
C GLU A 160 -3.79 -26.50 -1.84
N ASP A 161 -4.25 -25.72 -2.82
CA ASP A 161 -4.31 -26.14 -4.23
C ASP A 161 -3.35 -25.36 -5.14
N LEU A 162 -2.85 -26.07 -6.16
CA LEU A 162 -1.87 -25.59 -7.13
C LEU A 162 -2.56 -25.17 -8.42
N TYR A 163 -2.20 -23.99 -8.91
CA TYR A 163 -2.65 -23.45 -10.18
C TYR A 163 -1.46 -23.11 -11.08
N ARG A 164 -1.68 -23.12 -12.39
CA ARG A 164 -0.72 -22.67 -13.40
C ARG A 164 -1.30 -21.51 -14.19
N TRP A 165 -0.64 -20.36 -14.12
CA TRP A 165 -0.99 -19.17 -14.89
C TRP A 165 -0.07 -19.04 -16.11
N HIS A 166 -0.59 -18.35 -17.13
CA HIS A 166 0.15 -17.97 -18.32
C HIS A 166 -0.27 -16.54 -18.73
N PHE A 167 0.65 -15.84 -19.39
CA PHE A 167 0.44 -14.50 -19.93
C PHE A 167 1.15 -14.37 -21.28
N SER A 168 0.48 -13.79 -22.26
CA SER A 168 1.02 -13.52 -23.60
C SER A 168 0.64 -12.11 -24.02
N VAL A 169 1.49 -11.45 -24.78
CA VAL A 169 1.16 -10.17 -25.43
C VAL A 169 0.81 -10.42 -26.89
N ILE A 170 -0.24 -9.77 -27.38
CA ILE A 170 -0.73 -9.82 -28.75
C ILE A 170 -0.45 -8.46 -29.38
N CYS A 171 0.39 -8.45 -30.43
CA CYS A 171 0.73 -7.24 -31.17
C CYS A 171 -0.10 -7.15 -32.46
N ASN A 172 -0.66 -5.98 -32.77
CA ASN A 172 -1.26 -5.65 -34.07
C ASN A 172 -2.38 -6.59 -34.58
N GLY A 173 -2.99 -7.40 -33.71
CA GLY A 173 -3.95 -8.44 -34.10
C GLY A 173 -3.33 -9.66 -34.81
N SER A 174 -1.99 -9.81 -34.81
CA SER A 174 -1.38 -11.10 -35.13
C SER A 174 -1.79 -12.09 -34.04
N GLY A 175 -2.52 -13.15 -34.40
CA GLY A 175 -2.98 -14.15 -33.43
C GLY A 175 -1.82 -14.72 -32.61
N LEU A 176 -2.12 -15.15 -31.37
CA LEU A 176 -1.14 -15.67 -30.40
C LEU A 176 -0.07 -16.55 -31.07
N LEU A 177 1.17 -16.07 -31.03
CA LEU A 177 2.29 -16.84 -31.54
C LEU A 177 2.47 -18.05 -30.65
N LYS A 178 2.42 -19.23 -31.27
CA LYS A 178 2.59 -20.49 -30.57
C LYS A 178 3.94 -20.47 -29.85
N ASP A 179 3.89 -20.68 -28.54
CA ASP A 179 5.03 -20.68 -27.60
C ASP A 179 5.59 -19.28 -27.19
N ASP A 180 4.94 -18.17 -27.58
CA ASP A 180 5.24 -16.83 -27.04
C ASP A 180 4.35 -16.42 -25.85
N PHE A 181 4.61 -17.05 -24.71
CA PHE A 181 4.03 -16.68 -23.42
C PHE A 181 5.09 -16.73 -22.31
N VAL A 182 4.77 -16.12 -21.16
CA VAL A 182 5.38 -16.37 -19.86
C VAL A 182 4.43 -17.17 -18.99
N SER A 183 4.95 -17.96 -18.05
CA SER A 183 4.14 -18.86 -17.22
C SER A 183 4.81 -19.22 -15.91
N GLY A 184 3.99 -19.63 -14.93
CA GLY A 184 4.44 -20.08 -13.63
C GLY A 184 3.32 -20.74 -12.82
N GLY A 185 3.67 -21.14 -11.61
CA GLY A 185 2.74 -21.71 -10.63
C GLY A 185 2.37 -20.74 -9.52
N ILE A 186 1.23 -20.99 -8.89
CA ILE A 186 0.78 -20.31 -7.68
C ILE A 186 0.03 -21.32 -6.79
N GLU A 187 0.29 -21.29 -5.48
CA GLU A 187 -0.38 -22.12 -4.47
C GLU A 187 -1.02 -21.17 -3.44
N ARG A 188 -2.33 -21.31 -3.21
CA ARG A 188 -3.03 -20.52 -2.16
C ARG A 188 -2.88 -21.25 -0.82
N LEU A 189 -2.45 -20.54 0.21
CA LEU A 189 -2.40 -21.05 1.59
C LEU A 189 -3.53 -20.47 2.44
N SER A 190 -3.78 -21.13 3.58
CA SER A 190 -4.58 -20.57 4.66
C SER A 190 -3.87 -19.38 5.29
N ILE A 191 -4.64 -18.46 5.88
CA ILE A 191 -4.09 -17.34 6.66
C ILE A 191 -3.46 -17.93 7.93
N SER A 192 -2.19 -17.65 8.17
CA SER A 192 -1.47 -18.11 9.36
C SER A 192 -1.73 -17.20 10.56
N SER A 193 -1.58 -17.71 11.79
CA SER A 193 -1.77 -16.89 13.00
C SER A 193 -0.79 -15.71 13.12
N ASP A 194 0.32 -15.71 12.37
CA ASP A 194 1.24 -14.57 12.30
C ASP A 194 0.76 -13.47 11.36
N LEU A 195 -0.11 -13.82 10.38
CA LEU A 195 -0.86 -12.84 9.59
C LEU A 195 -2.06 -12.26 10.34
N GLU A 196 -2.67 -13.03 11.23
CA GLU A 196 -3.73 -12.53 12.14
C GLU A 196 -3.18 -11.46 13.11
N LYS A 197 -1.92 -11.60 13.54
CA LYS A 197 -1.19 -10.63 14.40
C LYS A 197 -0.70 -9.37 13.65
N LEU A 198 -1.20 -9.10 12.45
CA LEU A 198 -0.87 -7.88 11.70
C LEU A 198 -1.67 -6.64 12.15
N GLU A 199 -2.66 -6.78 13.04
CA GLU A 199 -3.33 -5.63 13.65
C GLU A 199 -2.34 -4.65 14.29
N GLY A 200 -2.56 -3.35 14.06
CA GLY A 200 -1.71 -2.27 14.59
C GLY A 200 -0.34 -2.09 13.90
N LYS A 201 0.15 -3.07 13.14
CA LYS A 201 1.38 -2.93 12.33
C LYS A 201 1.20 -1.97 11.16
N ASN A 202 2.28 -1.33 10.73
CA ASN A 202 2.26 -0.44 9.58
C ASN A 202 2.37 -1.21 8.25
N ARG A 203 1.95 -0.58 7.14
CA ARG A 203 1.88 -1.24 5.82
C ARG A 203 3.22 -1.83 5.33
N ARG A 204 4.38 -1.26 5.70
CA ARG A 204 5.70 -1.83 5.34
C ARG A 204 6.04 -3.07 6.17
N GLU A 205 5.61 -3.13 7.43
CA GLU A 205 5.74 -4.31 8.28
C GLU A 205 4.87 -5.47 7.79
N HIS A 206 3.65 -5.19 7.29
CA HIS A 206 2.81 -6.21 6.64
C HIS A 206 3.53 -6.84 5.43
N ILE A 207 4.09 -6.01 4.55
CA ILE A 207 4.88 -6.46 3.39
C ILE A 207 6.09 -7.30 3.82
N ALA A 208 6.79 -6.90 4.89
CA ALA A 208 7.91 -7.66 5.43
C ALA A 208 7.50 -9.05 5.93
N VAL A 209 6.36 -9.17 6.63
CA VAL A 209 5.84 -10.47 7.08
C VAL A 209 5.42 -11.34 5.90
N TYR A 210 4.77 -10.79 4.86
CA TYR A 210 4.47 -11.54 3.64
C TYR A 210 5.75 -12.06 2.95
N ALA A 211 6.79 -11.23 2.82
CA ALA A 211 8.06 -11.63 2.23
C ALA A 211 8.77 -12.72 3.05
N GLN A 212 8.79 -12.60 4.38
CA GLN A 212 9.38 -13.58 5.30
C GLN A 212 8.65 -14.93 5.28
N GLN A 213 7.32 -14.94 5.08
CA GLN A 213 6.52 -16.15 4.91
C GLN A 213 6.52 -16.71 3.47
N GLY A 214 7.21 -16.05 2.53
CA GLY A 214 7.29 -16.47 1.12
C GLY A 214 6.01 -16.27 0.30
N LEU A 215 5.10 -15.43 0.80
CA LEU A 215 3.85 -15.01 0.17
C LEU A 215 4.15 -13.96 -0.90
N TRP A 216 4.88 -14.39 -1.94
CA TRP A 216 5.42 -13.54 -3.01
C TRP A 216 4.36 -12.63 -3.64
N PHE A 217 3.20 -13.18 -4.00
CA PHE A 217 2.16 -12.42 -4.69
C PHE A 217 1.56 -11.34 -3.79
N ASP A 218 1.39 -11.62 -2.50
CA ASP A 218 0.85 -10.72 -1.49
C ASP A 218 1.87 -9.60 -1.18
N ALA A 219 3.14 -9.97 -0.96
CA ALA A 219 4.23 -9.03 -0.71
C ALA A 219 4.44 -8.06 -1.88
N LEU A 220 4.55 -8.59 -3.10
CA LEU A 220 4.76 -7.79 -4.32
C LEU A 220 3.58 -6.86 -4.59
N THR A 221 2.35 -7.35 -4.47
CA THR A 221 1.13 -6.55 -4.71
C THR A 221 0.99 -5.44 -3.68
N ALA A 222 1.11 -5.76 -2.39
CA ALA A 222 1.00 -4.77 -1.32
C ALA A 222 2.09 -3.69 -1.44
N LEU A 223 3.32 -4.04 -1.85
CA LEU A 223 4.38 -3.07 -2.09
C LEU A 223 4.14 -2.20 -3.33
N ALA A 224 3.69 -2.79 -4.44
CA ALA A 224 3.37 -2.05 -5.66
C ALA A 224 2.22 -1.05 -5.44
N GLU A 225 1.17 -1.46 -4.74
CA GLU A 225 0.03 -0.58 -4.41
C GLU A 225 0.41 0.51 -3.40
N LEU A 226 1.27 0.19 -2.42
CA LEU A 226 1.82 1.19 -1.50
C LEU A 226 2.69 2.22 -2.24
N ARG A 227 3.40 1.83 -3.30
CA ARG A 227 4.16 2.72 -4.19
C ARG A 227 3.28 3.59 -5.06
N LEU A 228 2.25 3.02 -5.69
CA LEU A 228 1.26 3.77 -6.46
C LEU A 228 0.58 4.85 -5.61
N ALA A 229 0.27 4.54 -4.34
CA ALA A 229 -0.30 5.49 -3.39
C ALA A 229 0.70 6.53 -2.84
N ASN A 230 2.02 6.30 -2.94
CA ASN A 230 3.07 7.17 -2.37
C ASN A 230 4.29 7.28 -3.31
N PRO A 231 4.13 7.80 -4.54
CA PRO A 231 5.15 7.70 -5.60
C PRO A 231 6.46 8.45 -5.29
N GLN A 232 6.46 9.36 -4.32
CA GLN A 232 7.63 10.14 -3.91
C GLN A 232 8.39 9.54 -2.70
N ASP A 233 7.90 8.46 -2.09
CA ASP A 233 8.61 7.83 -0.95
C ASP A 233 9.80 6.99 -1.43
N LYS A 234 11.00 7.55 -1.27
CA LYS A 234 12.27 6.91 -1.63
C LYS A 234 12.53 5.59 -0.90
N ARG A 235 11.93 5.37 0.28
CA ARG A 235 12.04 4.10 1.02
C ARG A 235 11.32 3.00 0.27
N LEU A 236 10.12 3.27 -0.23
CA LEU A 236 9.36 2.32 -1.04
C LEU A 236 10.01 2.06 -2.41
N ALA A 237 10.72 3.05 -2.96
CA ALA A 237 11.55 2.84 -4.16
C ALA A 237 12.72 1.89 -3.89
N LYS A 238 13.40 2.03 -2.74
CA LYS A 238 14.43 1.09 -2.31
C LYS A 238 13.86 -0.30 -2.00
N ASP A 239 12.75 -0.39 -1.27
CA ASP A 239 12.08 -1.67 -0.97
C ASP A 239 11.76 -2.48 -2.24
N TRP A 240 11.34 -1.79 -3.31
CA TRP A 240 11.01 -2.40 -4.59
C TRP A 240 12.23 -2.94 -5.33
N ALA A 241 13.30 -2.13 -5.39
CA ALA A 241 14.59 -2.57 -5.93
C ALA A 241 15.14 -3.77 -5.15
N ASP A 242 15.21 -3.67 -3.82
CA ASP A 242 15.70 -4.73 -2.94
C ASP A 242 14.89 -6.03 -3.06
N LEU A 243 13.55 -5.95 -3.23
CA LEU A 243 12.69 -7.12 -3.40
C LEU A 243 12.84 -7.77 -4.80
N LEU A 244 12.94 -6.96 -5.86
CA LEU A 244 13.16 -7.46 -7.23
C LEU A 244 14.56 -8.03 -7.43
N GLN A 245 15.59 -7.42 -6.83
CA GLN A 245 16.96 -7.93 -6.85
C GLN A 245 17.07 -9.31 -6.18
N GLN A 246 16.35 -9.55 -5.07
CA GLN A 246 16.31 -10.86 -4.40
C GLN A 246 15.76 -12.00 -5.29
N VAL A 247 15.05 -11.67 -6.37
CA VAL A 247 14.56 -12.65 -7.36
C VAL A 247 15.24 -12.55 -8.72
N GLY A 248 16.28 -11.73 -8.88
CA GLY A 248 16.98 -11.54 -10.15
C GLY A 248 16.12 -10.78 -11.19
N LEU A 249 15.48 -9.68 -10.78
CA LEU A 249 14.66 -8.79 -11.62
C LEU A 249 15.12 -7.30 -11.53
N GLU A 250 16.36 -7.06 -11.13
CA GLU A 250 16.98 -5.73 -11.02
C GLU A 250 16.89 -4.91 -12.33
N ASP A 251 16.99 -5.56 -13.50
CA ASP A 251 16.89 -4.92 -14.83
C ASP A 251 15.60 -4.10 -15.04
N ILE A 252 14.54 -4.40 -14.29
CA ILE A 252 13.22 -3.75 -14.41
C ILE A 252 12.81 -2.94 -13.18
N GLU A 253 13.66 -2.80 -12.16
CA GLU A 253 13.29 -2.13 -10.89
C GLU A 253 12.91 -0.64 -11.06
N SER A 254 13.49 0.01 -12.07
CA SER A 254 13.27 1.43 -12.39
C SER A 254 12.13 1.66 -13.39
N LYS A 255 11.49 0.61 -13.91
CA LYS A 255 10.39 0.72 -14.86
C LYS A 255 9.12 1.21 -14.14
N PRO A 256 8.28 2.03 -14.79
CA PRO A 256 7.10 2.62 -14.13
C PRO A 256 6.06 1.54 -13.82
N LEU A 257 5.41 1.64 -12.66
CA LEU A 257 4.13 0.96 -12.41
C LEU A 257 3.04 1.74 -13.16
N VAL A 258 2.26 1.07 -14.00
CA VAL A 258 1.26 1.71 -14.87
C VAL A 258 -0.12 1.10 -14.69
N ASP A 259 -1.15 1.95 -14.75
CA ASP A 259 -2.54 1.52 -14.78
C ASP A 259 -2.96 1.33 -16.25
N CYS A 260 -3.29 0.10 -16.64
CA CYS A 260 -3.18 -0.34 -18.03
C CYS A 260 -4.43 -1.02 -18.59
N CYS A 261 -5.11 -1.81 -17.77
CA CYS A 261 -5.62 -3.08 -18.26
C CYS A 261 -7.14 -3.09 -18.16
N ALA A 262 -7.77 -2.63 -19.23
CA ALA A 262 -9.22 -2.72 -19.40
C ALA A 262 -9.58 -4.07 -20.06
N THR A 263 -10.63 -4.71 -19.56
CA THR A 263 -11.25 -5.87 -20.21
C THR A 263 -11.84 -5.44 -21.56
N GLU A 264 -11.72 -6.25 -22.61
CA GLU A 264 -12.54 -6.02 -23.80
C GLU A 264 -14.01 -6.36 -23.50
N ASN A 265 -14.94 -5.53 -24.00
CA ASN A 265 -16.39 -5.71 -23.86
C ASN A 265 -16.97 -6.43 -25.08
#